data_AF-A0AAU3UJZ8-F1
#
_entry.id   AF-A0AAU3UJZ8-F1
#
_cell.length_a   1.000
_cell.length_b   1.000
_cell.length_c   1.000
_cell.angle_alpha   90.00
_cell.angle_beta   90.00
_cell.angle_gamma   90.00
#
_symmetry.space_group_name_H-M   'P 1'
#
loop_
_entity.id
_entity.type
_entity.pdbx_description
1 polymer ?
#
loop_
_entity_poly.entity_id
_entity_poly.type
_entity_poly.pdbx_seq_one_letter_code
_entity_poly.pdbx_strand_id
1 'polypeptide(L)'
;MLTDRPAQSEPEPPAGSPVVRVVWIVLVVVGGLLIPVIGWFAGALVGYAVSPHEDINGAIPLGGVIGVVLAIVGWRILLHGIGRRRLSYLRRTGSVVSGSVRSAEYRHIHNPRGPGAHMVTLRAVYRCPATGSDYRIRRAYRFPERARAQAQALCARFPPGSPITLVVKGGGAAGFDIPERPYWPFLW
;
A
#
# COMPACT_ATOMS: atom_id res chain seq x y z
N MET A 1 21.23 31.60 -25.42
CA MET A 1 19.91 31.07 -25.82
C MET A 1 19.77 29.67 -25.27
N LEU A 2 19.15 29.52 -24.09
CA LEU A 2 18.75 28.22 -23.57
C LEU A 2 17.50 27.80 -24.33
N THR A 3 17.59 26.71 -25.08
CA THR A 3 16.46 26.13 -25.81
C THR A 3 15.53 25.48 -24.78
N ASP A 4 14.42 26.17 -24.51
CA ASP A 4 13.33 25.70 -23.68
C ASP A 4 12.68 24.49 -24.38
N ARG A 5 13.15 23.29 -24.04
CA ARG A 5 12.66 22.06 -24.66
C ARG A 5 11.27 21.81 -24.07
N PRO A 6 10.18 21.90 -24.86
CA PRO A 6 8.84 21.66 -24.33
C PRO A 6 8.84 20.26 -23.71
N ALA A 7 8.31 20.17 -22.49
CA ALA A 7 8.17 18.94 -21.75
C ALA A 7 7.34 17.96 -22.58
N GLN A 8 8.01 17.17 -23.42
CA GLN A 8 7.39 16.06 -24.11
C GLN A 8 6.71 15.23 -23.04
N SER A 9 5.40 15.06 -23.20
CA SER A 9 4.56 14.21 -22.39
C SER A 9 5.04 12.78 -22.55
N GLU A 10 6.09 12.45 -21.80
CA GLU A 10 6.71 11.13 -21.81
C GLU A 10 5.65 10.10 -21.39
N PRO A 11 5.57 8.97 -22.09
CA PRO A 11 4.51 7.99 -21.91
C PRO A 11 4.50 7.50 -20.46
N GLU A 12 3.45 7.87 -19.73
CA GLU A 12 3.18 7.28 -18.43
C GLU A 12 2.87 5.79 -18.65
N PRO A 13 3.51 4.87 -17.91
CA PRO A 13 3.18 3.45 -18.04
C PRO A 13 1.68 3.29 -17.83
N PRO A 14 1.01 2.41 -18.62
CA PRO A 14 -0.44 2.28 -18.58
C PRO A 14 -0.87 2.08 -17.13
N ALA A 15 -1.66 3.03 -16.63
CA ALA A 15 -2.30 2.92 -15.34
C ALA A 15 -2.96 1.54 -15.28
N GLY A 16 -2.61 0.73 -14.28
CA GLY A 16 -3.16 -0.61 -14.13
C GLY A 16 -4.68 -0.59 -14.31
N SER A 17 -5.23 -1.58 -15.01
CA SER A 17 -6.57 -1.49 -15.59
C SER A 17 -7.62 -0.90 -14.63
N PRO A 18 -8.50 0.01 -15.12
CA PRO A 18 -9.51 0.65 -14.28
C PRO A 18 -10.41 -0.37 -13.58
N VAL A 19 -10.67 -1.51 -14.24
CA VAL A 19 -11.41 -2.65 -13.69
C VAL A 19 -10.73 -3.19 -12.43
N VAL A 20 -9.42 -3.41 -12.45
CA VAL A 20 -8.67 -3.91 -11.28
C VAL A 20 -8.75 -2.90 -10.14
N ARG A 21 -8.68 -1.60 -10.42
CA ARG A 21 -8.83 -0.55 -9.39
C ARG A 21 -10.23 -0.57 -8.76
N VAL A 22 -11.27 -0.64 -9.59
CA VAL A 22 -12.67 -0.68 -9.12
C VAL A 22 -12.93 -1.93 -8.29
N VAL A 23 -12.53 -3.11 -8.77
CA VAL A 23 -12.67 -4.38 -8.02
C VAL A 23 -11.98 -4.29 -6.66
N TRP A 24 -10.78 -3.70 -6.61
CA TRP A 24 -10.06 -3.50 -5.35
C TRP A 24 -10.75 -2.51 -4.42
N ILE A 25 -11.23 -1.38 -4.93
CA ILE A 25 -11.97 -0.39 -4.13
C ILE A 25 -13.22 -1.04 -3.54
N VAL A 26 -14.00 -1.75 -4.37
CA VAL A 26 -15.19 -2.48 -3.92
C VAL A 26 -14.82 -3.50 -2.86
N LEU A 27 -13.77 -4.30 -3.06
CA LEU A 27 -13.34 -5.31 -2.08
C LEU A 27 -12.89 -4.68 -0.75
N VAL A 28 -12.22 -3.53 -0.78
CA VAL A 28 -11.79 -2.83 0.44
C VAL A 28 -12.98 -2.19 1.15
N VAL A 29 -13.90 -1.56 0.42
CA VAL A 29 -15.10 -0.92 0.99
C VAL A 29 -16.05 -1.98 1.56
N VAL A 30 -16.40 -2.97 0.75
CA VAL A 30 -17.28 -4.09 1.16
C VAL A 30 -16.63 -4.88 2.28
N GLY A 31 -15.34 -5.20 2.18
CA GLY A 31 -14.60 -5.86 3.27
C GLY A 31 -14.59 -5.02 4.55
N GLY A 32 -14.32 -3.72 4.46
CA GLY A 32 -14.31 -2.82 5.61
C GLY A 32 -15.67 -2.71 6.31
N LEU A 33 -16.77 -2.91 5.58
CA LEU A 33 -18.14 -2.79 6.10
C LEU A 33 -18.68 -4.14 6.60
N LEU A 34 -18.43 -5.23 5.87
CA LEU A 34 -18.94 -6.56 6.20
C LEU A 34 -18.12 -7.25 7.28
N ILE A 35 -16.81 -7.06 7.33
CA ILE A 35 -15.94 -7.77 8.29
C ILE A 35 -16.28 -7.45 9.75
N PRO A 36 -16.54 -6.18 10.15
CA PRO A 36 -17.00 -5.89 11.50
C PRO A 36 -18.33 -6.57 11.82
N VAL A 37 -19.28 -6.59 10.87
CA VAL A 37 -20.60 -7.21 11.06
C VAL A 37 -20.46 -8.72 11.25
N ILE A 38 -19.69 -9.37 10.38
CA ILE A 38 -19.40 -10.82 10.48
C ILE A 38 -18.67 -11.12 11.80
N GLY A 39 -17.68 -10.29 12.16
CA GLY A 39 -16.94 -10.41 13.41
C GLY A 39 -17.84 -10.32 14.63
N TRP A 40 -18.79 -9.36 14.64
CA TRP A 40 -19.77 -9.21 15.71
C TRP A 40 -20.62 -10.48 15.86
N PHE A 41 -21.26 -10.96 14.79
CA PHE A 41 -22.14 -12.12 14.87
C PHE A 41 -21.38 -13.40 15.24
N ALA A 42 -20.19 -13.62 14.68
CA ALA A 42 -19.35 -14.75 15.03
C ALA A 42 -18.93 -14.70 16.51
N GLY A 43 -18.51 -13.53 16.99
CA GLY A 43 -18.14 -13.32 18.39
C GLY A 43 -19.31 -13.49 19.35
N ALA A 44 -20.48 -12.95 19.00
CA ALA A 44 -21.72 -13.10 19.77
C ALA A 44 -22.15 -14.57 19.87
N LEU A 45 -22.03 -15.34 18.79
CA LEU A 45 -22.34 -16.77 18.77
C LEU A 45 -21.39 -17.58 19.65
N VAL A 46 -20.10 -17.24 19.64
CA VAL A 46 -19.11 -17.84 20.56
C VAL A 46 -19.42 -17.46 22.01
N GLY A 47 -19.75 -16.19 22.28
CA GLY A 47 -20.14 -15.73 23.61
C GLY A 47 -21.36 -16.48 24.14
N TYR A 48 -22.38 -16.69 23.29
CA TYR A 48 -23.54 -17.51 23.60
C TYR A 48 -23.17 -18.97 23.90
N ALA A 49 -22.33 -19.59 23.06
CA ALA A 49 -21.98 -21.00 23.18
C ALA A 49 -21.14 -21.33 24.42
N VAL A 50 -20.37 -20.35 24.95
CA VAL A 50 -19.44 -20.55 26.07
C VAL A 50 -20.02 -20.05 27.41
N SER A 51 -21.16 -19.35 27.39
CA SER A 51 -21.74 -18.75 28.59
C SER A 51 -22.61 -19.74 29.39
N PRO A 52 -22.45 -19.80 30.72
CA PRO A 52 -23.46 -20.41 31.60
C PRO A 52 -24.81 -19.70 31.41
N HIS A 53 -25.92 -20.43 31.54
CA HIS A 53 -27.26 -19.90 31.20
C HIS A 53 -27.67 -18.64 31.98
N GLU A 54 -27.05 -18.35 33.12
CA GLU A 54 -27.35 -17.19 33.97
C GLU A 54 -26.66 -15.88 33.50
N ASP A 55 -25.61 -15.96 32.67
CA ASP A 55 -24.76 -14.80 32.29
C ASP A 55 -24.86 -14.39 30.81
N ILE A 56 -25.87 -14.90 30.09
CA ILE A 56 -26.04 -14.72 28.64
C ILE A 56 -26.11 -13.22 28.25
N ASN A 57 -26.75 -12.40 29.10
CA ASN A 57 -26.93 -10.97 28.84
C ASN A 57 -25.59 -10.20 28.75
N GLY A 58 -24.56 -10.63 29.49
CA GLY A 58 -23.22 -10.04 29.44
C GLY A 58 -22.31 -10.69 28.41
N ALA A 59 -22.44 -12.01 28.22
CA ALA A 59 -21.54 -12.78 27.37
C ALA A 59 -21.71 -12.48 25.86
N ILE A 60 -22.94 -12.29 25.38
CA ILE A 60 -23.22 -11.98 23.97
C ILE A 60 -22.58 -10.65 23.52
N PRO A 61 -22.83 -9.50 24.18
CA PRO A 61 -22.24 -8.23 23.74
C PRO A 61 -20.71 -8.23 23.88
N LEU A 62 -20.17 -8.85 24.94
CA LEU A 62 -18.72 -8.96 25.13
C LEU A 62 -18.08 -9.80 24.01
N GLY A 63 -18.67 -10.96 23.71
CA GLY A 63 -18.25 -11.82 22.61
C GLY A 63 -18.29 -11.07 21.28
N GLY A 64 -19.36 -10.31 21.02
CA GLY A 64 -19.51 -9.47 19.84
C GLY A 64 -18.39 -8.44 19.69
N VAL A 65 -18.07 -7.69 20.74
CA VAL A 65 -16.97 -6.69 20.72
C VAL A 65 -15.62 -7.37 20.46
N ILE A 66 -15.33 -8.49 21.14
CA ILE A 66 -14.09 -9.25 20.92
C ILE A 66 -14.01 -9.73 19.46
N GLY A 67 -15.11 -10.25 18.93
CA GLY A 67 -15.20 -10.69 17.54
C GLY A 67 -14.93 -9.59 16.52
N VAL A 68 -15.48 -8.39 16.74
CA VAL A 68 -15.18 -7.20 15.90
C VAL A 68 -13.70 -6.85 15.94
N VAL A 69 -13.09 -6.80 17.13
CA VAL A 69 -11.67 -6.47 17.27
C VAL A 69 -10.80 -7.50 16.53
N LEU A 70 -11.07 -8.79 16.71
CA LEU A 70 -10.36 -9.86 16.01
C LEU A 70 -10.54 -9.78 14.50
N ALA A 71 -11.74 -9.46 14.02
CA ALA A 71 -12.03 -9.32 12.60
C ALA A 71 -11.24 -8.15 11.97
N ILE A 72 -11.17 -6.99 12.65
CA ILE A 72 -10.37 -5.83 12.22
C ILE A 72 -8.88 -6.17 12.19
N VAL A 73 -8.36 -6.82 13.24
CA VAL A 73 -6.94 -7.22 13.31
C VAL A 73 -6.62 -8.23 12.22
N GLY A 74 -7.46 -9.26 12.05
CA GLY A 74 -7.32 -10.29 11.02
C GLY A 74 -7.34 -9.70 9.62
N TRP A 75 -8.23 -8.75 9.34
CA TRP A 75 -8.26 -8.04 8.07
C TRP A 75 -6.98 -7.26 7.78
N ARG A 76 -6.43 -6.54 8.78
CA ARG A 76 -5.16 -5.82 8.62
C ARG A 76 -4.01 -6.78 8.31
N ILE A 77 -3.96 -7.94 8.97
CA ILE A 77 -2.95 -8.97 8.70
C ILE A 77 -3.13 -9.56 7.29
N LEU A 78 -4.37 -9.85 6.89
CA LEU A 78 -4.68 -10.38 5.56
C LEU A 78 -4.24 -9.41 4.46
N LEU A 79 -4.65 -8.14 4.57
CA LEU A 79 -4.20 -7.11 3.65
C LEU A 79 -2.67 -7.09 3.61
N HIS A 80 -2.00 -7.08 4.78
CA HIS A 80 -0.54 -7.11 4.87
C HIS A 80 0.10 -8.33 4.18
N GLY A 81 -0.57 -9.48 4.23
CA GLY A 81 -0.17 -10.69 3.53
C GLY A 81 -0.29 -10.58 2.01
N ILE A 82 -1.38 -10.00 1.50
CA ILE A 82 -1.69 -9.99 0.06
C ILE A 82 -0.64 -9.25 -0.76
N GLY A 83 -0.28 -8.05 -0.38
CA GLY A 83 0.79 -7.26 -1.02
C GLY A 83 2.21 -7.75 -0.71
N ARG A 84 2.47 -8.44 0.41
CA ARG A 84 3.71 -9.23 0.54
C ARG A 84 3.74 -10.30 -0.55
N ARG A 85 2.66 -11.07 -0.71
CA ARG A 85 2.52 -12.07 -1.79
C ARG A 85 2.61 -11.43 -3.17
N ARG A 86 2.01 -10.26 -3.40
CA ARG A 86 2.10 -9.53 -4.66
C ARG A 86 3.55 -9.14 -4.96
N LEU A 87 4.29 -8.65 -3.97
CA LEU A 87 5.70 -8.31 -4.17
C LEU A 87 6.54 -9.56 -4.44
N SER A 88 6.33 -10.64 -3.69
CA SER A 88 6.97 -11.94 -3.96
C SER A 88 6.62 -12.46 -5.35
N TYR A 89 5.37 -12.31 -5.78
CA TYR A 89 4.93 -12.68 -7.11
C TYR A 89 5.61 -11.83 -8.18
N LEU A 90 5.70 -10.52 -7.98
CA LEU A 90 6.44 -9.63 -8.87
C LEU A 90 7.93 -10.00 -8.90
N ARG A 91 8.56 -10.27 -7.76
CA ARG A 91 9.97 -10.71 -7.70
C ARG A 91 10.21 -12.05 -8.39
N ARG A 92 9.23 -12.96 -8.37
CA ARG A 92 9.32 -14.28 -9.02
C ARG A 92 9.05 -14.23 -10.52
N THR A 93 8.16 -13.36 -10.98
CA THR A 93 7.66 -13.35 -12.37
C THR A 93 8.07 -12.13 -13.17
N GLY A 94 8.61 -11.11 -12.52
CA GLY A 94 9.08 -9.88 -13.14
C GLY A 94 10.57 -9.92 -13.41
N SER A 95 11.01 -9.08 -14.35
CA SER A 95 12.42 -8.83 -14.62
C SER A 95 12.93 -7.76 -13.66
N VAL A 96 14.10 -7.99 -13.09
CA VAL A 96 14.82 -7.00 -12.29
C VAL A 96 15.54 -6.06 -13.24
N VAL A 97 15.28 -4.77 -13.11
CA VAL A 97 15.83 -3.71 -13.97
C VAL A 97 16.44 -2.62 -13.08
N SER A 98 17.63 -2.17 -13.45
CA SER A 98 18.24 -0.99 -12.84
C SER A 98 17.64 0.28 -13.44
N GLY A 99 17.11 1.14 -12.57
CA GLY A 99 16.69 2.50 -12.92
C GLY A 99 17.53 3.54 -12.20
N SER A 100 17.24 4.81 -12.49
CA SER A 100 17.81 5.94 -11.77
C SER A 100 16.68 6.78 -11.14
N VAL A 101 16.88 7.19 -9.90
CA VAL A 101 15.95 8.06 -9.19
C VAL A 101 16.02 9.45 -9.81
N ARG A 102 14.88 9.97 -10.26
CA ARG A 102 14.77 11.33 -10.79
C ARG A 102 14.50 12.34 -9.69
N SER A 103 13.62 12.00 -8.76
CA SER A 103 13.34 12.84 -7.59
C SER A 103 12.87 12.01 -6.41
N ALA A 104 13.22 12.49 -5.21
CA ALA A 104 12.70 12.03 -3.95
C ALA A 104 12.17 13.25 -3.19
N GLU A 105 10.86 13.28 -2.96
CA GLU A 105 10.18 14.41 -2.30
C GLU A 105 9.63 13.94 -0.95
N TYR A 106 9.98 14.66 0.12
CA TYR A 106 9.40 14.47 1.45
C TYR A 106 8.38 15.58 1.72
N ARG A 107 7.18 15.19 2.18
CA ARG A 107 6.11 16.11 2.57
C ARG A 107 5.47 15.68 3.88
N HIS A 108 5.22 16.61 4.79
CA HIS A 108 4.34 16.39 5.93
C HIS A 108 2.90 16.72 5.55
N ILE A 109 1.98 15.83 5.89
CA ILE A 109 0.53 15.97 5.72
C ILE A 109 -0.04 16.25 7.09
N HIS A 110 -0.33 17.52 7.35
CA HIS A 110 -1.01 17.95 8.56
C HIS A 110 -2.46 17.43 8.57
N ASN A 111 -2.91 16.95 9.73
CA ASN A 111 -4.28 16.54 9.96
C ASN A 111 -4.84 17.34 11.15
N PRO A 112 -5.81 18.23 10.96
CA PRO A 112 -6.33 19.05 12.06
C PRO A 112 -7.12 18.25 13.10
N ARG A 113 -7.55 17.02 12.79
CA ARG A 113 -8.41 16.17 13.64
C ARG A 113 -7.68 14.98 14.26
N GLY A 114 -6.35 14.92 14.18
CA GLY A 114 -5.60 13.79 14.71
C GLY A 114 -4.13 13.78 14.30
N PRO A 115 -3.43 12.65 14.48
CA PRO A 115 -2.03 12.55 14.08
C PRO A 115 -1.88 12.78 12.57
N GLY A 116 -0.87 13.56 12.20
CA GLY A 116 -0.48 13.77 10.81
C GLY A 116 0.13 12.52 10.18
N ALA A 117 0.67 12.72 8.98
CA ALA A 117 1.42 11.67 8.29
C ALA A 117 2.58 12.25 7.50
N HIS A 118 3.63 11.47 7.31
CA HIS A 118 4.73 11.83 6.40
C HIS A 118 4.55 11.09 5.08
N MET A 119 4.81 11.77 3.97
CA MET A 119 4.70 11.20 2.64
C MET A 119 6.03 11.35 1.91
N VAL A 120 6.55 10.25 1.39
CA VAL A 120 7.75 10.22 0.55
C VAL A 120 7.32 9.84 -0.86
N THR A 121 7.55 10.71 -1.84
CA THR A 121 7.27 10.43 -3.25
C THR A 121 8.58 10.16 -3.96
N LEU A 122 8.76 8.94 -4.46
CA LEU A 122 9.89 8.56 -5.29
C LEU A 122 9.46 8.55 -6.76
N ARG A 123 10.24 9.21 -7.60
CA ARG A 123 10.13 9.17 -9.06
C ARG A 123 11.41 8.58 -9.62
N ALA A 124 11.30 7.57 -10.47
CA ALA A 124 12.46 6.98 -11.13
C ALA A 124 12.19 6.75 -12.61
N VAL A 125 13.27 6.66 -13.38
CA VAL A 125 13.26 6.31 -14.79
C VAL A 125 13.95 4.97 -14.95
N TYR A 126 13.43 4.11 -15.81
CA TYR A 126 14.04 2.83 -16.15
C TYR A 126 13.77 2.48 -17.61
N ARG A 127 14.68 1.71 -18.19
CA ARG A 127 14.53 1.20 -19.55
C ARG A 127 13.81 -0.14 -19.50
N CYS A 128 12.63 -0.23 -20.12
CA CYS A 128 11.86 -1.48 -20.12
C CYS A 128 12.55 -2.53 -21.00
N PRO A 129 12.84 -3.73 -20.49
CA PRO A 129 13.51 -4.76 -21.29
C PRO A 129 12.63 -5.30 -22.42
N ALA A 130 11.31 -5.23 -22.29
CA ALA A 130 10.39 -5.74 -23.30
C ALA A 130 10.23 -4.81 -24.52
N THR A 131 10.29 -3.49 -24.31
CA THR A 131 10.06 -2.50 -25.39
C THR A 131 11.30 -1.68 -25.74
N GLY A 132 12.35 -1.75 -24.92
CA GLY A 132 13.56 -0.95 -25.05
C GLY A 132 13.38 0.54 -24.78
N SER A 133 12.16 0.99 -24.47
CA SER A 133 11.81 2.40 -24.20
C SER A 133 12.03 2.77 -22.73
N ASP A 134 12.29 4.06 -22.48
CA ASP A 134 12.37 4.59 -21.13
C ASP A 134 10.98 4.87 -20.57
N TYR A 135 10.73 4.43 -19.34
CA TYR A 135 9.50 4.65 -18.60
C TYR A 135 9.77 5.35 -17.28
N ARG A 136 8.78 6.15 -16.87
CA ARG A 136 8.77 6.79 -15.55
C ARG A 136 7.87 6.02 -14.61
N ILE A 137 8.31 5.86 -13.36
CA ILE A 137 7.48 5.34 -12.28
C ILE A 137 7.45 6.36 -11.15
N ARG A 138 6.24 6.61 -10.63
CA ARG A 138 6.01 7.41 -9.43
C ARG A 138 5.37 6.52 -8.38
N ARG A 139 5.91 6.51 -7.16
CA ARG A 139 5.26 5.90 -6.00
C ARG A 139 5.34 6.81 -4.80
N ALA A 140 4.20 6.96 -4.12
CA ALA A 140 4.10 7.62 -2.84
C ALA A 140 4.06 6.59 -1.71
N TYR A 141 4.79 6.86 -0.65
CA TYR A 141 4.88 6.05 0.56
C TYR A 141 4.42 6.90 1.73
N ARG A 142 3.39 6.44 2.44
CA ARG A 142 2.85 7.17 3.59
C ARG A 142 3.30 6.50 4.89
N PHE A 143 3.85 7.30 5.79
CA PHE A 143 4.33 6.91 7.10
C PHE A 143 3.44 7.55 8.17
N PRO A 144 3.12 6.84 9.27
CA PRO A 144 2.46 7.47 10.42
C PRO A 144 3.37 8.53 11.05
N GLU A 145 2.81 9.48 11.78
CA GLU A 145 3.55 10.58 12.44
C GLU A 145 4.77 10.08 13.25
N ARG A 146 4.61 8.98 14.00
CA ARG A 146 5.70 8.36 14.79
C ARG A 146 6.88 7.83 13.97
N ALA A 147 6.73 7.68 12.65
CA ALA A 147 7.74 7.13 11.75
C ALA A 147 8.43 8.21 10.90
N ARG A 148 8.48 9.45 11.39
CA ARG A 148 9.19 10.57 10.76
C ARG A 148 10.63 10.21 10.35
N ALA A 149 11.40 9.65 11.28
CA ALA A 149 12.80 9.31 11.03
C ALA A 149 12.95 8.30 9.87
N GLN A 150 12.06 7.30 9.80
CA GLN A 150 12.04 6.33 8.70
C GLN A 150 11.66 6.99 7.37
N ALA A 151 10.71 7.92 7.36
CA ALA A 151 10.34 8.66 6.16
C ALA A 151 11.51 9.52 5.64
N GLN A 152 12.20 10.22 6.53
CA GLN A 152 13.37 11.02 6.19
C GLN A 152 14.53 10.15 5.73
N ALA A 153 14.81 9.04 6.41
CA ALA A 153 15.85 8.08 6.02
C ALA A 153 15.57 7.49 4.64
N LEU A 154 14.31 7.15 4.33
CA LEU A 154 13.94 6.66 3.02
C LEU A 154 14.20 7.71 1.93
N CYS A 155 13.84 8.97 2.17
CA CYS A 155 14.08 10.06 1.23
C CYS A 155 15.59 10.30 1.02
N ALA A 156 16.38 10.28 2.09
CA ALA A 156 17.82 10.50 2.05
C ALA A 156 18.58 9.35 1.37
N ARG A 157 18.07 8.11 1.47
CA ARG A 157 18.67 6.91 0.86
C ARG A 157 18.65 6.95 -0.68
N PHE A 158 17.72 7.70 -1.26
CA PHE A 158 17.48 7.73 -2.71
C PHE A 158 17.60 9.15 -3.27
N PRO A 159 18.79 9.77 -3.24
CA PRO A 159 18.98 11.08 -3.85
C PRO A 159 18.78 11.01 -5.39
N PRO A 160 18.46 12.13 -6.05
CA PRO A 160 18.44 12.19 -7.51
C PRO A 160 19.73 11.66 -8.13
N GLY A 161 19.61 10.87 -9.20
CA GLY A 161 20.72 10.17 -9.85
C GLY A 161 21.05 8.80 -9.26
N SER A 162 20.62 8.50 -8.02
CA SER A 162 20.96 7.23 -7.37
C SER A 162 20.40 6.02 -8.12
N PRO A 163 21.16 4.91 -8.22
CA PRO A 163 20.67 3.69 -8.81
C PRO A 163 19.58 3.09 -7.92
N ILE A 164 18.51 2.59 -8.55
CA ILE A 164 17.42 1.93 -7.84
C ILE A 164 16.98 0.67 -8.57
N THR A 165 16.77 -0.39 -7.80
CA THR A 165 16.28 -1.66 -8.34
C THR A 165 14.75 -1.60 -8.50
N LEU A 166 14.30 -1.91 -9.70
CA LEU A 166 12.90 -1.97 -10.06
C LEU A 166 12.54 -3.38 -10.50
N VAL A 167 11.34 -3.82 -10.12
CA VAL A 167 10.76 -5.06 -10.61
C VAL A 167 9.66 -4.71 -11.60
N VAL A 168 9.82 -5.15 -12.84
CA VAL A 168 8.93 -4.84 -13.95
C VAL A 168 8.34 -6.13 -14.49
N LYS A 169 7.02 -6.14 -14.69
CA LYS A 169 6.30 -7.23 -15.36
C LYS A 169 5.59 -6.69 -16.60
N GLY A 170 5.53 -7.50 -17.64
CA GLY A 170 4.73 -7.22 -18.85
C GLY A 170 3.31 -6.78 -18.50
N GLY A 171 2.79 -5.80 -19.25
CA GLY A 171 1.48 -5.17 -18.98
C GLY A 171 1.52 -3.96 -18.03
N GLY A 172 2.68 -3.33 -17.83
CA GLY A 172 2.81 -2.04 -17.13
C GLY A 172 2.93 -2.13 -15.61
N ALA A 173 3.04 -3.32 -15.04
CA ALA A 173 3.22 -3.49 -13.60
C ALA A 173 4.69 -3.29 -13.21
N ALA A 174 5.03 -2.10 -12.71
CA ALA A 174 6.35 -1.80 -12.15
C ALA A 174 6.28 -1.41 -10.66
N GLY A 175 7.30 -1.80 -9.90
CA GLY A 175 7.42 -1.47 -8.48
C GLY A 175 8.87 -1.39 -8.01
N PHE A 176 9.15 -0.47 -7.09
CA PHE A 176 10.45 -0.33 -6.45
C PHE A 176 10.77 -1.53 -5.56
N ASP A 177 11.96 -2.10 -5.68
CA ASP A 177 12.38 -3.19 -4.80
C ASP A 177 12.94 -2.67 -3.46
N ILE A 178 12.10 -1.94 -2.72
CA ILE A 178 12.46 -1.40 -1.41
C ILE A 178 12.00 -2.38 -0.33
N PRO A 179 12.90 -2.93 0.50
CA PRO A 179 12.57 -3.92 1.52
C PRO A 179 11.72 -3.34 2.66
N GLU A 180 11.92 -2.07 2.99
CA GLU A 180 11.21 -1.36 4.06
C GLU A 180 10.11 -0.48 3.46
N ARG A 181 8.90 -1.02 3.32
CA ARG A 181 7.73 -0.23 2.91
C ARG A 181 6.87 0.11 4.12
N PRO A 182 6.48 1.38 4.31
CA PRO A 182 5.54 1.75 5.35
C PRO A 182 4.11 1.29 5.06
N TYR A 183 3.30 1.37 6.12
CA TYR A 183 1.96 0.84 6.28
C TYR A 183 0.94 1.33 5.21
N TRP A 184 -0.11 0.53 5.02
CA TRP A 184 -0.74 0.24 3.73
C TRP A 184 -2.23 0.60 3.59
N PRO A 185 -2.63 1.87 3.71
CA PRO A 185 -3.90 2.24 3.07
C PRO A 185 -3.72 2.86 1.68
N PHE A 186 -2.50 3.29 1.29
CA PHE A 186 -2.32 4.19 0.14
C PHE A 186 -1.30 3.72 -0.92
N LEU A 187 -0.93 2.44 -0.92
CA LEU A 187 -0.51 1.85 -2.20
C LEU A 187 -1.76 1.95 -3.09
N TRP A 188 -1.59 2.51 -4.30
CA TRP A 188 -2.42 2.35 -5.51
C TRP A 188 -2.95 3.65 -6.12
#